data_AF-A0A7Y5LAB6-F1
#
_entry.id   AF-A0A7Y5LAB6-F1
#
_cell.length_a   1.000
_cell.length_b   1.000
_cell.length_c   1.000
_cell.angle_alpha   90.00
_cell.angle_beta   90.00
_cell.angle_gamma   90.00
#
_symmetry.space_group_name_H-M   'P 1'
#
loop_
_entity.id
_entity.type
_entity.pdbx_description
1 polymer ?
#
loop_
_entity_poly.entity_id
_entity_poly.type
_entity_poly.pdbx_seq_one_letter_code
_entity_poly.pdbx_strand_id
1 'polypeptide(L)'
;MTNRFFEHPILNSPYEYPVRHWELDRQGQPTQQIIDTRRAAEYITPIPKPRKRKAPKEQEQMIFDEGRGLSTQAQQYDPTPVINELRYHIAQWRSLPNPSHWQVTPETARLLQHWRHHPFNSIRPFFCQVEAVETAIWLTEVAPQLGKTGSRFLEHLASSNKEANPELMRLALKLATGAGKTTVMAMLIAWQTLNAVRHPGSKKFTRGFLVVTPGLTIKDRLRVLQPNDPDSYYRSRELVPSDMLGELDRAKIVITNYHAFKLRERMEISKGTRSLLQGRRGEPLKTVETAGQMLQRVMPDLMGMKNILALNDEAHHCYRKKADAEEDEELTGEDKREAERNNEAARLWISGLEAVNRKLGLARVIDLSATPFFLRGSGYGEGTLFHWTMSDFSLMDAIECGIVKLPRVPVADNIPGGDMPVYRNLWENIRDKMPKKGRSKSALLDPLDLPPQLQTALDALYGHYEKTFQLWKESGIRVPP
;
A
#
# COMPACT_ATOMS: atom_id res chain seq x y z
N MET A 1 -21.33 -21.63 21.45
CA MET A 1 -22.07 -20.65 20.60
C MET A 1 -21.29 -20.47 19.32
N THR A 2 -21.95 -20.68 18.19
CA THR A 2 -21.41 -20.44 16.85
C THR A 2 -21.19 -18.93 16.67
N ASN A 3 -20.01 -18.56 16.18
CA ASN A 3 -19.62 -17.17 16.01
C ASN A 3 -20.01 -16.77 14.57
N ARG A 4 -21.12 -16.03 14.46
CA ARG A 4 -21.74 -15.61 13.19
C ARG A 4 -20.79 -14.81 12.31
N PHE A 5 -19.90 -14.02 12.90
CA PHE A 5 -18.87 -13.31 12.13
C PHE A 5 -17.96 -14.28 11.36
N PHE A 6 -17.56 -15.41 11.95
CA PHE A 6 -16.69 -16.37 11.29
C PHE A 6 -17.42 -17.28 10.29
N GLU A 7 -18.73 -17.45 10.44
CA GLU A 7 -19.56 -18.25 9.53
C GLU A 7 -20.08 -17.44 8.34
N HIS A 8 -20.53 -16.21 8.60
CA HIS A 8 -21.14 -15.32 7.62
C HIS A 8 -20.58 -13.89 7.76
N PRO A 9 -19.28 -13.66 7.46
CA PRO A 9 -18.64 -12.36 7.66
C PRO A 9 -19.17 -11.25 6.74
N ILE A 10 -19.71 -11.62 5.56
CA ILE A 10 -20.07 -10.68 4.49
C ILE A 10 -21.45 -10.07 4.77
N LEU A 11 -21.50 -8.74 4.83
CA LEU A 11 -22.72 -7.94 5.09
C LEU A 11 -23.10 -7.01 3.94
N ASN A 12 -22.14 -6.63 3.09
CA ASN A 12 -22.28 -5.63 2.04
C ASN A 12 -21.88 -6.19 0.67
N SER A 13 -22.38 -5.56 -0.39
CA SER A 13 -21.92 -5.79 -1.75
C SER A 13 -20.52 -5.17 -1.95
N PRO A 14 -19.60 -5.82 -2.68
CA PRO A 14 -18.29 -5.24 -3.01
C PRO A 14 -18.37 -4.07 -4.01
N TYR A 15 -19.55 -3.82 -4.58
CA TYR A 15 -19.77 -2.84 -5.65
C TYR A 15 -20.64 -1.65 -5.23
N GLU A 16 -21.23 -1.69 -4.04
CA GLU A 16 -22.12 -0.64 -3.53
C GLU A 16 -21.52 0.04 -2.30
N TYR A 17 -22.09 1.18 -1.92
CA TYR A 17 -21.70 1.86 -0.70
C TYR A 17 -21.97 0.96 0.52
N PRO A 18 -20.99 0.69 1.39
CA PRO A 18 -21.21 -0.14 2.59
C PRO A 18 -22.18 0.55 3.55
N VAL A 19 -23.20 -0.18 3.99
CA VAL A 19 -24.29 0.34 4.85
C VAL A 19 -24.40 -0.38 6.19
N ARG A 20 -23.67 -1.49 6.38
CA ARG A 20 -23.67 -2.27 7.61
C ARG A 20 -22.27 -2.70 8.00
N HIS A 21 -22.02 -2.89 9.28
CA HIS A 21 -20.77 -3.48 9.75
C HIS A 21 -20.97 -4.27 11.05
N TRP A 22 -20.03 -5.16 11.37
CA TRP A 22 -19.99 -5.86 12.66
C TRP A 22 -19.44 -4.94 13.74
N GLU A 23 -20.16 -4.79 14.85
CA GLU A 23 -19.64 -4.07 16.01
C GLU A 23 -18.40 -4.80 16.56
N LEU A 24 -17.36 -4.04 16.87
CA LEU A 24 -16.13 -4.53 17.47
C LEU A 24 -16.01 -3.99 18.89
N ASP A 25 -15.63 -4.84 19.84
CA ASP A 25 -15.40 -4.43 21.22
C ASP A 25 -14.12 -3.58 21.37
N ARG A 26 -13.81 -3.17 22.60
CA ARG A 26 -12.58 -2.42 22.95
C ARG A 26 -11.29 -3.19 22.66
N GLN A 27 -11.35 -4.48 22.36
CA GLN A 27 -10.22 -5.32 21.99
C GLN A 27 -10.19 -5.64 20.48
N GLY A 28 -11.09 -5.07 19.68
CA GLY A 28 -11.18 -5.28 18.24
C GLY A 28 -11.88 -6.60 17.87
N GLN A 29 -12.58 -7.24 18.81
CA GLN A 29 -13.26 -8.51 18.58
C GLN A 29 -14.73 -8.29 18.20
N PRO A 30 -15.27 -9.02 17.21
CA PRO A 30 -16.68 -8.94 16.84
C PRO A 30 -17.63 -9.33 17.98
N THR A 31 -18.49 -8.39 18.39
CA THR A 31 -19.48 -8.59 19.46
C THR A 31 -20.69 -9.41 19.01
N GLN A 32 -20.71 -9.82 17.73
CA GLN A 32 -21.84 -10.47 17.06
C GLN A 32 -23.04 -9.55 16.80
N GLN A 33 -22.92 -8.25 17.07
CA GLN A 33 -23.92 -7.25 16.73
C GLN A 33 -23.62 -6.65 15.36
N ILE A 34 -24.68 -6.34 14.60
CA ILE A 34 -24.60 -5.65 13.32
C ILE A 34 -25.10 -4.22 13.54
N ILE A 35 -24.34 -3.24 13.05
CA ILE A 35 -24.70 -1.83 13.09
C ILE A 35 -25.08 -1.41 11.66
N ASP A 36 -26.24 -0.76 11.51
CA ASP A 36 -26.79 -0.30 10.22
C ASP A 36 -26.22 1.05 9.77
N THR A 37 -24.89 1.16 9.82
CA THR A 37 -24.15 2.29 9.25
C THR A 37 -22.85 1.81 8.60
N ARG A 38 -22.24 2.67 7.78
CA ARG A 38 -20.86 2.45 7.32
C ARG A 38 -19.91 2.51 8.52
N ARG A 39 -18.96 1.58 8.58
CA ARG A 39 -17.84 1.61 9.53
C ARG A 39 -17.06 2.92 9.41
N ALA A 40 -16.92 3.64 10.52
CA ALA A 40 -16.03 4.80 10.59
C ALA A 40 -14.58 4.34 10.38
N ALA A 41 -13.76 5.18 9.75
CA ALA A 41 -12.31 4.98 9.81
C ALA A 41 -11.94 5.05 11.29
N GLU A 42 -11.23 4.05 11.78
CA GLU A 42 -10.71 3.96 13.14
C GLU A 42 -9.47 3.07 13.12
N TYR A 43 -8.58 3.26 14.10
CA TYR A 43 -7.48 2.32 14.34
C TYR A 43 -8.03 1.04 15.00
N ILE A 44 -8.14 -0.04 14.23
CA ILE A 44 -8.69 -1.29 14.75
C ILE A 44 -7.89 -2.49 14.26
N THR A 45 -7.27 -3.20 15.19
CA THR A 45 -6.64 -4.50 14.95
C THR A 45 -7.69 -5.60 14.81
N PRO A 46 -7.87 -6.22 13.63
CA PRO A 46 -8.92 -7.21 13.43
C PRO A 46 -8.47 -8.64 13.76
N ILE A 47 -7.24 -8.84 14.25
CA ILE A 47 -6.67 -10.18 14.44
C ILE A 47 -7.09 -10.76 15.81
N PRO A 48 -7.73 -11.95 15.86
CA PRO A 48 -8.13 -12.60 17.11
C PRO A 48 -6.93 -12.81 18.04
N LYS A 49 -7.02 -12.40 19.30
CA LYS A 49 -5.98 -12.64 20.31
C LYS A 49 -6.00 -14.11 20.79
N PRO A 50 -4.87 -14.67 21.26
CA PRO A 50 -4.80 -16.07 21.69
C PRO A 50 -5.71 -16.35 22.88
N ARG A 51 -6.36 -17.53 22.89
CA ARG A 51 -7.38 -17.91 23.90
C ARG A 51 -6.82 -18.23 25.28
N LYS A 52 -5.52 -18.48 25.42
CA LYS A 52 -4.83 -18.70 26.70
C LYS A 52 -3.99 -17.46 27.05
N ARG A 53 -4.32 -16.81 28.18
CA ARG A 53 -3.53 -15.75 28.82
C ARG A 53 -3.68 -15.90 30.34
N LYS A 54 -2.58 -16.02 31.09
CA LYS A 54 -2.56 -15.80 32.55
C LYS A 54 -1.88 -14.45 32.82
N ALA A 55 -2.65 -13.46 33.32
CA ALA A 55 -2.25 -12.17 33.92
C ALA A 55 -1.24 -11.27 33.13
N PRO A 56 -1.16 -9.95 33.38
CA PRO A 56 -0.55 -9.02 32.44
C PRO A 56 0.97 -8.98 32.64
N LYS A 57 1.71 -9.58 31.72
CA LYS A 57 3.03 -9.07 31.33
C LYS A 57 2.87 -8.42 29.97
N GLU A 58 3.02 -7.11 29.94
CA GLU A 58 3.13 -6.30 28.73
C GLU A 58 4.38 -6.77 27.97
N GLN A 59 4.16 -7.67 27.03
CA GLN A 59 5.14 -8.03 26.03
C GLN A 59 4.41 -7.83 24.70
N GLU A 60 4.69 -6.69 24.07
CA GLU A 60 4.14 -6.32 22.77
C GLU A 60 4.53 -7.38 21.75
N GLN A 61 3.52 -8.07 21.22
CA GLN A 61 3.71 -9.13 20.25
C GLN A 61 3.60 -8.55 18.84
N MET A 62 4.43 -9.05 17.91
CA MET A 62 4.33 -8.84 16.47
C MET A 62 3.02 -9.41 15.90
N ILE A 63 1.94 -8.73 16.22
CA ILE A 63 0.68 -8.77 15.50
C ILE A 63 0.61 -7.37 14.89
N PHE A 64 0.14 -7.22 13.65
CA PHE A 64 -0.21 -5.91 13.10
C PHE A 64 -1.29 -5.30 13.98
N ASP A 65 -0.86 -4.75 15.13
CA ASP A 65 -1.68 -3.99 16.03
C ASP A 65 -1.82 -2.67 15.31
N GLU A 66 -3.00 -2.42 14.75
CA GLU A 66 -3.44 -1.07 14.43
C GLU A 66 -3.64 -0.30 15.77
N GLY A 67 -2.56 -0.19 16.56
CA GLY A 67 -2.25 0.91 17.45
C GLY A 67 -3.10 1.16 18.70
N ARG A 68 -3.89 0.20 19.21
CA ARG A 68 -4.73 0.46 20.40
C ARG A 68 -3.97 0.68 21.73
N GLY A 69 -2.64 0.62 21.74
CA GLY A 69 -1.78 0.95 22.89
C GLY A 69 -1.13 2.35 22.86
N LEU A 70 -1.29 3.13 21.79
CA LEU A 70 -0.45 4.31 21.54
C LEU A 70 -1.09 5.65 21.98
N SER A 71 -2.16 5.63 22.78
CA SER A 71 -2.83 6.86 23.25
C SER A 71 -2.05 7.53 24.39
N THR A 72 -0.83 8.00 24.11
CA THR A 72 -0.19 9.04 24.90
C THR A 72 -0.25 10.36 24.12
N GLN A 73 -0.07 11.48 24.83
CA GLN A 73 -0.10 12.86 24.29
C GLN A 73 0.88 13.11 23.11
N ALA A 74 1.69 12.12 22.72
CA ALA A 74 2.62 12.15 21.59
C ALA A 74 1.96 11.87 20.21
N GLN A 75 0.70 11.41 20.13
CA GLN A 75 -0.02 11.19 18.86
C GLN A 75 -0.67 12.48 18.31
N GLN A 76 0.16 13.46 17.95
CA GLN A 76 -0.32 14.76 17.47
C GLN A 76 -0.96 14.73 16.06
N TYR A 77 -0.99 13.58 15.37
CA TYR A 77 -1.41 13.47 13.97
C TYR A 77 -2.16 12.18 13.66
N ASP A 78 -3.28 11.94 14.33
CA ASP A 78 -4.25 10.96 13.84
C ASP A 78 -5.00 11.54 12.60
N PRO A 79 -4.81 11.02 11.37
CA PRO A 79 -5.55 11.48 10.19
C PRO A 79 -7.02 10.99 10.18
N THR A 80 -7.40 10.08 11.08
CA THR A 80 -8.73 9.44 11.11
C THR A 80 -9.90 10.43 11.11
N PRO A 81 -9.91 11.53 11.91
CA PRO A 81 -10.98 12.51 11.87
C PRO A 81 -11.12 13.19 10.50
N VAL A 82 -10.00 13.54 9.86
CA VAL A 82 -9.97 14.18 8.54
C VAL A 82 -10.44 13.21 7.47
N ILE A 83 -10.08 11.92 7.56
CA ILE A 83 -10.55 10.88 6.63
C ILE A 83 -12.07 10.73 6.71
N ASN A 84 -12.64 10.65 7.92
CA ASN A 84 -14.09 10.52 8.09
C ASN A 84 -14.85 11.76 7.58
N GLU A 85 -14.34 12.96 7.86
CA GLU A 85 -14.90 14.22 7.33
C GLU A 85 -14.85 14.25 5.80
N LEU A 86 -13.72 13.85 5.21
CA LEU A 86 -13.56 13.80 3.76
C LEU A 86 -14.48 12.76 3.11
N ARG A 87 -14.63 11.57 3.71
CA ARG A 87 -15.59 10.55 3.25
C ARG A 87 -17.01 11.10 3.23
N TYR A 88 -17.41 11.89 4.23
CA TYR A 88 -18.71 12.54 4.25
C TYR A 88 -18.88 13.50 3.07
N HIS A 89 -17.91 14.38 2.82
CA HIS A 89 -17.96 15.31 1.67
C HIS A 89 -17.97 14.60 0.32
N ILE A 90 -17.20 13.52 0.17
CA ILE A 90 -17.20 12.72 -1.06
C ILE A 90 -18.56 12.03 -1.24
N ALA A 91 -19.17 11.51 -0.17
CA ALA A 91 -20.50 10.90 -0.23
C ALA A 91 -21.58 11.91 -0.66
N GLN A 92 -21.55 13.14 -0.11
CA GLN A 92 -22.44 14.23 -0.53
C GLN A 92 -22.19 14.66 -1.99
N TRP A 93 -20.93 14.71 -2.41
CA TRP A 93 -20.59 15.02 -3.80
C TRP A 93 -21.05 13.90 -4.76
N ARG A 94 -20.92 12.63 -4.36
CA ARG A 94 -21.36 11.47 -5.13
C ARG A 94 -22.89 11.42 -5.30
N SER A 95 -23.66 11.91 -4.32
CA SER A 95 -25.13 11.93 -4.38
C SER A 95 -25.71 13.04 -5.26
N LEU A 96 -24.88 13.95 -5.79
CA LEU A 96 -25.34 14.99 -6.71
C LEU A 96 -25.85 14.35 -8.03
N PRO A 97 -27.13 14.57 -8.41
CA PRO A 97 -27.76 13.86 -9.51
C PRO A 97 -27.28 14.34 -10.88
N ASN A 98 -26.91 15.61 -11.00
CA ASN A 98 -26.49 16.20 -12.27
C ASN A 98 -24.95 16.26 -12.37
N PRO A 99 -24.34 15.60 -13.37
CA PRO A 99 -22.90 15.67 -13.63
C PRO A 99 -22.35 17.08 -13.79
N SER A 100 -23.15 18.05 -14.26
CA SER A 100 -22.71 19.46 -14.38
C SER A 100 -22.38 20.09 -13.02
N HIS A 101 -22.95 19.57 -11.93
CA HIS A 101 -22.73 20.07 -10.58
C HIS A 101 -21.52 19.42 -9.90
N TRP A 102 -20.87 18.44 -10.53
CA TRP A 102 -19.73 17.74 -9.94
C TRP A 102 -18.46 18.59 -9.88
N GLN A 103 -18.41 19.75 -10.55
CA GLN A 103 -17.26 20.67 -10.55
C GLN A 103 -15.95 20.00 -11.00
N VAL A 104 -16.04 19.08 -11.95
CA VAL A 104 -14.90 18.39 -12.58
C VAL A 104 -14.88 18.67 -14.07
N THR A 105 -13.78 18.36 -14.76
CA THR A 105 -13.71 18.45 -16.22
C THR A 105 -14.73 17.52 -16.90
N PRO A 106 -15.09 17.80 -18.17
CA PRO A 106 -15.97 16.91 -18.95
C PRO A 106 -15.44 15.46 -19.04
N GLU A 107 -14.13 15.30 -19.20
CA GLU A 107 -13.47 13.98 -19.27
C GLU A 107 -13.60 13.23 -17.94
N THR A 108 -13.37 13.92 -16.81
CA THR A 108 -13.54 13.34 -15.48
C THR A 108 -15.00 12.98 -15.22
N ALA A 109 -15.96 13.85 -15.58
CA ALA A 109 -17.39 13.54 -15.43
C ALA A 109 -17.77 12.27 -16.23
N ARG A 110 -17.25 12.13 -17.45
CA ARG A 110 -17.50 10.95 -18.28
C ARG A 110 -16.90 9.67 -17.69
N LEU A 111 -15.68 9.73 -17.15
CA LEU A 111 -15.06 8.60 -16.45
C LEU A 111 -15.84 8.21 -15.19
N LEU A 112 -16.28 9.19 -14.40
CA LEU A 112 -17.10 8.94 -13.20
C LEU A 112 -18.44 8.30 -13.56
N GLN A 113 -19.11 8.78 -14.62
CA GLN A 113 -20.32 8.13 -15.12
C GLN A 113 -20.06 6.69 -15.53
N HIS A 114 -18.95 6.45 -16.23
CA HIS A 114 -18.54 5.11 -16.67
C HIS A 114 -18.30 4.19 -15.47
N TRP A 115 -17.49 4.60 -14.49
CA TRP A 115 -17.18 3.76 -13.33
C TRP A 115 -18.37 3.53 -12.39
N ARG A 116 -19.31 4.49 -12.30
CA ARG A 116 -20.47 4.39 -11.40
C ARG A 116 -21.64 3.61 -12.01
N HIS A 117 -21.85 3.69 -13.33
CA HIS A 117 -23.11 3.25 -13.93
C HIS A 117 -22.97 2.38 -15.18
N HIS A 118 -21.77 2.20 -15.73
CA HIS A 118 -21.60 1.41 -16.95
C HIS A 118 -22.00 -0.07 -16.70
N PRO A 119 -22.76 -0.69 -17.61
CA PRO A 119 -23.07 -2.12 -17.54
C PRO A 119 -21.86 -2.94 -18.03
N PHE A 120 -20.87 -3.12 -17.16
CA PHE A 120 -19.68 -3.94 -17.44
C PHE A 120 -20.06 -5.38 -17.81
N ASN A 121 -19.39 -5.93 -18.83
CA ASN A 121 -19.62 -7.29 -19.29
C ASN A 121 -18.92 -8.34 -18.42
N SER A 122 -17.87 -7.92 -17.70
CA SER A 122 -17.04 -8.81 -16.88
C SER A 122 -16.66 -8.14 -15.56
N ILE A 123 -15.37 -7.94 -15.32
CA ILE A 123 -14.84 -7.35 -14.09
C ILE A 123 -15.17 -5.86 -14.07
N ARG A 124 -16.06 -5.48 -13.14
CA ARG A 124 -16.34 -4.08 -12.83
C ARG A 124 -15.53 -3.60 -11.63
N PRO A 125 -15.22 -2.29 -11.52
CA PRO A 125 -14.53 -1.74 -10.36
C PRO A 125 -15.31 -1.98 -9.05
N PHE A 126 -14.59 -2.37 -8.00
CA PHE A 126 -15.17 -2.40 -6.65
C PHE A 126 -15.43 -0.99 -6.14
N PHE A 127 -16.39 -0.85 -5.23
CA PHE A 127 -16.71 0.44 -4.62
C PHE A 127 -15.47 1.10 -4.00
N CYS A 128 -14.63 0.33 -3.29
CA CYS A 128 -13.41 0.85 -2.68
C CYS A 128 -12.38 1.37 -3.70
N GLN A 129 -12.35 0.79 -4.90
CA GLN A 129 -11.46 1.25 -5.98
C GLN A 129 -11.98 2.58 -6.54
N VAL A 130 -13.30 2.67 -6.79
CA VAL A 130 -13.95 3.91 -7.24
C VAL A 130 -13.78 5.00 -6.21
N GLU A 131 -14.02 4.71 -4.93
CA GLU A 131 -13.89 5.68 -3.85
C GLU A 131 -12.45 6.20 -3.71
N ALA A 132 -11.44 5.35 -3.79
CA ALA A 132 -10.05 5.79 -3.72
C ALA A 132 -9.69 6.77 -4.85
N VAL A 133 -10.15 6.50 -6.08
CA VAL A 133 -9.93 7.39 -7.23
C VAL A 133 -10.74 8.68 -7.09
N GLU A 134 -11.99 8.58 -6.63
CA GLU A 134 -12.84 9.73 -6.32
C GLU A 134 -12.23 10.65 -5.27
N THR A 135 -11.58 10.11 -4.23
CA THR A 135 -10.82 10.91 -3.26
C THR A 135 -9.72 11.72 -3.96
N ALA A 136 -8.95 11.10 -4.86
CA ALA A 136 -7.90 11.79 -5.60
C ALA A 136 -8.45 12.87 -6.55
N ILE A 137 -9.55 12.58 -7.24
CA ILE A 137 -10.27 13.52 -8.11
C ILE A 137 -10.80 14.70 -7.28
N TRP A 138 -11.50 14.42 -6.18
CA TRP A 138 -12.12 15.44 -5.35
C TRP A 138 -11.07 16.41 -4.80
N LEU A 139 -9.95 15.89 -4.28
CA LEU A 139 -8.83 16.71 -3.78
C LEU A 139 -8.11 17.51 -4.88
N THR A 140 -8.25 17.15 -6.15
CA THR A 140 -7.51 17.79 -7.25
C THR A 140 -8.35 18.77 -8.04
N GLU A 141 -9.61 18.43 -8.28
CA GLU A 141 -10.52 19.22 -9.11
C GLU A 141 -11.54 19.97 -8.25
N VAL A 142 -12.17 19.31 -7.28
CA VAL A 142 -13.34 19.84 -6.56
C VAL A 142 -12.93 20.72 -5.38
N ALA A 143 -12.10 20.22 -4.47
CA ALA A 143 -11.70 20.92 -3.25
C ALA A 143 -11.18 22.36 -3.50
N PRO A 144 -10.34 22.64 -4.51
CA PRO A 144 -9.90 24.01 -4.80
C PRO A 144 -11.04 25.00 -5.12
N GLN A 145 -12.21 24.51 -5.51
CA GLN A 145 -13.36 25.33 -5.90
C GLN A 145 -14.37 25.55 -4.75
N LEU A 146 -14.23 24.83 -3.63
CA LEU A 146 -15.18 24.86 -2.51
C LEU A 146 -14.84 25.88 -1.41
N GLY A 147 -13.93 26.83 -1.68
CA GLY A 147 -13.52 27.85 -0.72
C GLY A 147 -12.95 27.23 0.57
N LYS A 148 -13.38 27.74 1.74
CA LYS A 148 -12.82 27.34 3.05
C LYS A 148 -12.94 25.84 3.33
N THR A 149 -14.05 25.20 2.92
CA THR A 149 -14.26 23.76 3.14
C THR A 149 -13.20 22.94 2.44
N GLY A 150 -12.94 23.23 1.17
CA GLY A 150 -11.91 22.50 0.41
C GLY A 150 -10.50 22.87 0.82
N SER A 151 -10.22 24.15 1.09
CA SER A 151 -8.90 24.61 1.54
C SER A 151 -8.45 23.90 2.80
N ARG A 152 -9.33 23.61 3.76
CA ARG A 152 -9.00 22.88 4.98
C ARG A 152 -8.34 21.53 4.71
N PHE A 153 -8.86 20.74 3.77
CA PHE A 153 -8.28 19.43 3.42
C PHE A 153 -6.95 19.57 2.69
N LEU A 154 -6.83 20.57 1.82
CA LEU A 154 -5.59 20.84 1.08
C LEU A 154 -4.48 21.36 2.00
N GLU A 155 -4.82 22.21 2.95
CA GLU A 155 -3.91 22.74 3.98
C GLU A 155 -3.46 21.64 4.93
N HIS A 156 -4.37 20.77 5.39
CA HIS A 156 -4.01 19.58 6.17
C HIS A 156 -3.05 18.67 5.41
N LEU A 157 -3.36 18.36 4.13
CA LEU A 157 -2.48 17.54 3.31
C LEU A 157 -1.11 18.20 3.11
N ALA A 158 -1.07 19.52 2.91
CA ALA A 158 0.17 20.26 2.74
C ALA A 158 1.01 20.34 4.03
N SER A 159 0.38 20.54 5.19
CA SER A 159 1.08 20.59 6.47
C SER A 159 1.65 19.23 6.85
N SER A 160 0.85 18.16 6.73
CA SER A 160 1.29 16.77 6.96
C SER A 160 2.47 16.39 6.07
N ASN A 161 2.47 16.82 4.80
CA ASN A 161 3.59 16.59 3.89
C ASN A 161 4.81 17.46 4.22
N LYS A 162 4.64 18.74 4.55
CA LYS A 162 5.78 19.62 4.85
C LYS A 162 6.60 19.10 6.03
N GLU A 163 5.93 18.50 7.02
CA GLU A 163 6.57 17.94 8.21
C GLU A 163 7.27 16.61 7.92
N ALA A 164 6.58 15.65 7.29
CA ALA A 164 7.11 14.30 7.09
C ALA A 164 7.90 14.12 5.78
N ASN A 165 7.62 14.92 4.75
CA ASN A 165 8.13 14.79 3.39
C ASN A 165 8.36 16.18 2.73
N PRO A 166 9.27 17.02 3.25
CA PRO A 166 9.35 18.44 2.89
C PRO A 166 9.53 18.75 1.39
N GLU A 167 10.10 17.81 0.61
CA GLU A 167 10.30 17.95 -0.83
C GLU A 167 9.15 17.35 -1.68
N LEU A 168 8.17 16.66 -1.10
CA LEU A 168 7.19 15.85 -1.84
C LEU A 168 5.77 16.11 -1.35
N MET A 169 4.85 16.37 -2.29
CA MET A 169 3.41 16.33 -2.02
C MET A 169 2.89 14.92 -2.21
N ARG A 170 2.55 14.23 -1.12
CA ARG A 170 2.09 12.84 -1.12
C ARG A 170 0.61 12.74 -0.74
N LEU A 171 -0.06 11.71 -1.24
CA LEU A 171 -1.44 11.35 -0.94
C LEU A 171 -1.52 9.84 -0.78
N ALA A 172 -1.91 9.35 0.39
CA ALA A 172 -2.04 7.91 0.63
C ALA A 172 -3.50 7.46 0.52
N LEU A 173 -3.68 6.37 -0.22
CA LEU A 173 -4.94 5.67 -0.44
C LEU A 173 -4.79 4.26 0.14
N LYS A 174 -5.41 4.01 1.30
CA LYS A 174 -5.38 2.71 1.97
C LYS A 174 -6.42 1.78 1.36
N LEU A 175 -5.96 0.64 0.81
CA LEU A 175 -6.80 -0.42 0.26
C LEU A 175 -6.30 -1.78 0.75
N ALA A 176 -7.18 -2.59 1.35
CA ALA A 176 -6.86 -3.95 1.78
C ALA A 176 -6.14 -4.77 0.69
N THR A 177 -5.21 -5.65 1.11
CA THR A 177 -4.48 -6.53 0.18
C THR A 177 -5.46 -7.43 -0.56
N GLY A 178 -5.39 -7.43 -1.89
CA GLY A 178 -6.34 -8.13 -2.75
C GLY A 178 -7.52 -7.28 -3.23
N ALA A 179 -7.74 -6.08 -2.67
CA ALA A 179 -8.82 -5.18 -3.11
C ALA A 179 -8.56 -4.51 -4.48
N GLY A 180 -7.42 -4.78 -5.14
CA GLY A 180 -7.13 -4.34 -6.49
C GLY A 180 -6.45 -2.97 -6.62
N LYS A 181 -5.36 -2.74 -5.87
CA LYS A 181 -4.52 -1.52 -5.99
C LYS A 181 -4.10 -1.21 -7.43
N THR A 182 -3.76 -2.23 -8.22
CA THR A 182 -3.41 -2.07 -9.64
C THR A 182 -4.58 -1.53 -10.47
N THR A 183 -5.84 -1.86 -10.15
CA THR A 183 -7.00 -1.25 -10.81
C THR A 183 -7.06 0.25 -10.53
N VAL A 184 -6.82 0.65 -9.27
CA VAL A 184 -6.80 2.06 -8.87
C VAL A 184 -5.68 2.81 -9.60
N MET A 185 -4.48 2.23 -9.72
CA MET A 185 -3.38 2.81 -10.51
C MET A 185 -3.80 3.01 -11.97
N ALA A 186 -4.42 2.01 -12.60
CA ALA A 186 -4.92 2.14 -13.98
C ALA A 186 -5.95 3.27 -14.09
N MET A 187 -6.94 3.32 -13.19
CA MET A 187 -7.97 4.38 -13.19
C MET A 187 -7.37 5.78 -13.00
N LEU A 188 -6.37 5.94 -12.12
CA LEU A 188 -5.64 7.19 -11.92
C LEU A 188 -4.87 7.61 -13.18
N ILE A 189 -4.17 6.67 -13.83
CA ILE A 189 -3.44 6.92 -15.08
C ILE A 189 -4.41 7.33 -16.20
N ALA A 190 -5.56 6.65 -16.31
CA ALA A 190 -6.59 6.98 -17.30
C ALA A 190 -7.13 8.38 -17.07
N TRP A 191 -7.56 8.69 -15.84
CA TRP A 191 -8.04 10.03 -15.46
C TRP A 191 -7.04 11.13 -15.80
N GLN A 192 -5.79 10.95 -15.42
CA GLN A 192 -4.73 11.92 -15.63
C GLN A 192 -4.41 12.09 -17.12
N THR A 193 -4.25 10.98 -17.85
CA THR A 193 -3.88 11.00 -19.27
C THR A 193 -4.94 11.67 -20.12
N LEU A 194 -6.21 11.26 -19.97
CA LEU A 194 -7.31 11.77 -20.79
C LEU A 194 -7.47 13.29 -20.57
N ASN A 195 -7.42 13.74 -19.33
CA ASN A 195 -7.45 15.16 -19.03
C ASN A 195 -6.20 15.91 -19.57
N ALA A 196 -5.01 15.35 -19.47
CA ALA A 196 -3.78 15.98 -20.00
C ALA A 196 -3.71 15.99 -21.53
N VAL A 197 -4.44 15.12 -22.21
CA VAL A 197 -4.59 15.11 -23.67
C VAL A 197 -5.59 16.18 -24.12
N ARG A 198 -6.74 16.27 -23.44
CA ARG A 198 -7.81 17.20 -23.77
C ARG A 198 -7.55 18.64 -23.31
N HIS A 199 -6.75 18.82 -22.25
CA HIS A 199 -6.40 20.12 -21.67
C HIS A 199 -4.88 20.32 -21.59
N PRO A 200 -4.16 20.41 -22.74
CA PRO A 200 -2.68 20.43 -22.75
C PRO A 200 -2.04 21.65 -22.06
N GLY A 201 -2.79 22.75 -21.88
CA GLY A 201 -2.33 23.92 -21.13
C GLY A 201 -2.47 23.79 -19.61
N SER A 202 -3.19 22.78 -19.12
CA SER A 202 -3.42 22.56 -17.70
C SER A 202 -2.21 21.93 -17.02
N LYS A 203 -1.79 22.50 -15.88
CA LYS A 203 -0.76 21.91 -15.00
C LYS A 203 -1.34 20.92 -13.99
N LYS A 204 -2.67 20.76 -13.93
CA LYS A 204 -3.33 19.86 -12.97
C LYS A 204 -3.17 18.39 -13.33
N PHE A 205 -2.92 18.10 -14.60
CA PHE A 205 -2.90 16.75 -15.13
C PHE A 205 -1.57 16.43 -15.81
N THR A 206 -1.29 15.15 -15.96
CA THR A 206 -0.08 14.68 -16.62
C THR A 206 -0.32 13.45 -17.49
N ARG A 207 0.62 13.23 -18.41
CA ARG A 207 0.76 12.00 -19.20
C ARG A 207 2.04 11.23 -18.85
N GLY A 208 2.82 11.70 -17.88
CA GLY A 208 4.06 11.06 -17.45
C GLY A 208 3.89 10.41 -16.07
N PHE A 209 4.14 9.11 -16.00
CA PHE A 209 3.91 8.31 -14.80
C PHE A 209 5.14 7.50 -14.42
N LEU A 210 5.52 7.59 -13.15
CA LEU A 210 6.55 6.75 -12.55
C LEU A 210 5.90 5.81 -11.54
N VAL A 211 5.88 4.52 -11.84
CA VAL A 211 5.37 3.48 -10.93
C VAL A 211 6.55 2.84 -10.21
N VAL A 212 6.59 2.89 -8.88
CA VAL A 212 7.68 2.32 -8.07
C VAL A 212 7.17 1.18 -7.21
N THR A 213 7.94 0.09 -7.16
CA THR A 213 7.58 -1.17 -6.49
C THR A 213 8.67 -1.64 -5.52
N PRO A 214 8.33 -2.45 -4.49
CA PRO A 214 9.30 -2.97 -3.54
C PRO A 214 10.12 -4.15 -4.10
N GLY A 215 9.53 -4.96 -5.00
CA GLY A 215 10.17 -6.16 -5.55
C GLY A 215 10.01 -6.32 -7.05
N LEU A 216 10.90 -7.09 -7.67
CA LEU A 216 10.91 -7.34 -9.12
C LEU A 216 9.68 -8.14 -9.58
N THR A 217 9.22 -9.11 -8.79
CA THR A 217 8.03 -9.90 -9.11
C THR A 217 6.78 -9.04 -9.24
N ILE A 218 6.66 -7.99 -8.41
CA ILE A 218 5.54 -7.04 -8.48
C ILE A 218 5.69 -6.15 -9.71
N LYS A 219 6.90 -5.60 -9.94
CA LYS A 219 7.22 -4.79 -11.12
C LYS A 219 6.75 -5.47 -12.41
N ASP A 220 7.06 -6.75 -12.59
CA ASP A 220 6.75 -7.46 -13.83
C ASP A 220 5.24 -7.73 -13.99
N ARG A 221 4.50 -7.90 -12.89
CA ARG A 221 3.02 -8.02 -12.90
C ARG A 221 2.32 -6.70 -13.23
N LEU A 222 2.92 -5.56 -12.91
CA LEU A 222 2.34 -4.25 -13.21
C LEU A 222 2.42 -3.86 -14.69
N ARG A 223 2.98 -4.70 -15.58
CA ARG A 223 2.97 -4.48 -17.04
C ARG A 223 1.56 -4.22 -17.62
N VAL A 224 0.53 -4.75 -16.97
CA VAL A 224 -0.90 -4.54 -17.28
C VAL A 224 -1.34 -3.08 -17.20
N LEU A 225 -0.53 -2.20 -16.61
CA LEU A 225 -0.71 -0.74 -16.63
C LEU A 225 -0.28 -0.10 -17.93
N GLN A 226 0.43 -0.80 -18.82
CA GLN A 226 0.80 -0.27 -20.13
C GLN A 226 -0.43 -0.34 -21.07
N PRO A 227 -0.83 0.76 -21.72
CA PRO A 227 -1.98 0.78 -22.64
C PRO A 227 -1.87 -0.20 -23.80
N ASN A 228 -0.63 -0.41 -24.28
CA ASN A 228 -0.31 -1.28 -25.42
C ASN A 228 -0.08 -2.76 -25.03
N ASP A 229 -0.13 -3.10 -23.74
CA ASP A 229 0.03 -4.50 -23.31
C ASP A 229 -1.22 -5.32 -23.70
N PRO A 230 -1.07 -6.55 -24.23
CA PRO A 230 -2.22 -7.40 -24.57
C PRO A 230 -3.15 -7.66 -23.38
N ASP A 231 -2.61 -7.74 -22.17
CA ASP A 231 -3.32 -7.99 -20.92
C ASP A 231 -3.70 -6.66 -20.21
N SER A 232 -3.67 -5.54 -20.93
CA SER A 232 -3.88 -4.21 -20.34
C SER A 232 -5.22 -4.12 -19.61
N TYR A 233 -5.20 -3.57 -18.40
CA TYR A 233 -6.40 -3.41 -17.57
C TYR A 233 -7.42 -2.45 -18.18
N TYR A 234 -6.99 -1.47 -18.98
CA TYR A 234 -7.92 -0.51 -19.60
C TYR A 234 -8.91 -1.21 -20.53
N ARG A 235 -8.44 -2.20 -21.30
CA ARG A 235 -9.25 -2.98 -22.24
C ARG A 235 -9.91 -4.17 -21.54
N SER A 236 -9.14 -4.99 -20.83
CA SER A 236 -9.63 -6.25 -20.23
C SER A 236 -10.67 -6.05 -19.13
N ARG A 237 -10.71 -4.87 -18.49
CA ARG A 237 -11.68 -4.52 -17.43
C ARG A 237 -12.57 -3.34 -17.81
N GLU A 238 -12.58 -2.97 -19.09
CA GLU A 238 -13.43 -1.91 -19.63
C GLU A 238 -13.32 -0.60 -18.80
N LEU A 239 -12.13 -0.23 -18.30
CA LEU A 239 -11.98 0.88 -17.34
C LEU A 239 -12.17 2.26 -17.98
N VAL A 240 -12.14 2.35 -19.30
CA VAL A 240 -12.23 3.59 -20.06
C VAL A 240 -13.23 3.40 -21.20
N PRO A 241 -14.10 4.40 -21.49
CA PRO A 241 -14.97 4.36 -22.66
C PRO A 241 -14.20 4.04 -23.95
N SER A 242 -14.77 3.19 -24.79
CA SER A 242 -14.08 2.60 -25.95
C SER A 242 -13.51 3.64 -26.92
N ASP A 243 -14.19 4.76 -27.10
CA ASP A 243 -13.78 5.87 -27.96
C ASP A 243 -12.64 6.73 -27.37
N MET A 244 -12.39 6.64 -26.06
CA MET A 244 -11.30 7.34 -25.37
C MET A 244 -10.05 6.46 -25.19
N LEU A 245 -10.14 5.15 -25.45
CA LEU A 245 -9.02 4.22 -25.23
C LEU A 245 -7.77 4.60 -26.02
N GLY A 246 -7.91 5.03 -27.29
CA GLY A 246 -6.77 5.40 -28.14
C GLY A 246 -5.99 6.63 -27.64
N GLU A 247 -6.58 7.45 -26.77
CA GLU A 247 -5.87 8.58 -26.16
C GLU A 247 -4.88 8.13 -25.08
N LEU A 248 -5.08 6.94 -24.49
CA LEU A 248 -4.17 6.39 -23.49
C LEU A 248 -2.78 6.10 -24.05
N ASP A 249 -2.64 5.88 -25.36
CA ASP A 249 -1.35 5.68 -26.02
C ASP A 249 -0.41 6.89 -25.90
N ARG A 250 -0.94 8.05 -25.48
CA ARG A 250 -0.15 9.24 -25.16
C ARG A 250 0.51 9.18 -23.78
N ALA A 251 0.15 8.23 -22.92
CA ALA A 251 0.78 8.03 -21.63
C ALA A 251 2.22 7.50 -21.78
N LYS A 252 3.11 8.01 -20.95
CA LYS A 252 4.47 7.52 -20.75
C LYS A 252 4.55 6.95 -19.34
N ILE A 253 4.66 5.63 -19.24
CA ILE A 253 4.62 4.90 -17.97
C ILE A 253 5.93 4.15 -17.80
N VAL A 254 6.72 4.54 -16.79
CA VAL A 254 7.91 3.80 -16.39
C VAL A 254 7.62 3.05 -15.11
N ILE A 255 7.75 1.72 -15.14
CA ILE A 255 7.58 0.85 -13.98
C ILE A 255 8.96 0.38 -13.51
N THR A 256 9.32 0.72 -12.28
CA THR A 256 10.64 0.42 -11.73
C THR A 256 10.57 -0.14 -10.30
N ASN A 257 11.69 -0.68 -9.86
CA ASN A 257 11.91 -1.09 -8.48
C ASN A 257 12.74 -0.02 -7.78
N TYR A 258 12.48 0.23 -6.48
CA TYR A 258 13.20 1.28 -5.75
C TYR A 258 14.72 1.09 -5.72
N HIS A 259 15.23 -0.15 -5.77
CA HIS A 259 16.67 -0.41 -5.84
C HIS A 259 17.33 0.18 -7.09
N ALA A 260 16.55 0.43 -8.16
CA ALA A 260 17.06 1.04 -9.38
C ALA A 260 17.58 2.47 -9.14
N PHE A 261 17.11 3.15 -8.08
CA PHE A 261 17.57 4.48 -7.66
C PHE A 261 18.97 4.48 -7.04
N LYS A 262 19.53 3.30 -6.72
CA LYS A 262 20.90 3.21 -6.23
C LYS A 262 21.86 3.70 -7.32
N LEU A 263 22.69 4.68 -6.97
CA LEU A 263 23.73 5.19 -7.86
C LEU A 263 24.76 4.08 -8.12
N ARG A 264 25.11 3.87 -9.38
CA ARG A 264 26.10 2.85 -9.78
C ARG A 264 27.46 3.49 -10.01
N GLU A 265 28.52 2.69 -9.86
CA GLU A 265 29.83 3.08 -10.39
C GLU A 265 29.81 2.95 -11.92
N ARG A 266 30.32 3.99 -12.60
CA ARG A 266 30.41 4.08 -14.06
C ARG A 266 31.69 3.43 -14.59
N MET A 267 32.67 3.23 -13.73
CA MET A 267 33.97 2.66 -14.05
C MET A 267 34.43 1.80 -12.88
N GLU A 268 34.68 0.52 -13.12
CA GLU A 268 35.38 -0.35 -12.17
C GLU A 268 36.88 -0.05 -12.25
N ILE A 269 37.38 0.72 -11.28
CA ILE A 269 38.81 1.05 -11.18
C ILE A 269 39.35 0.34 -9.94
N SER A 270 40.41 -0.46 -10.11
CA SER A 270 41.12 -1.06 -8.98
C SER A 270 41.60 0.02 -8.00
N LYS A 271 41.63 -0.28 -6.70
CA LYS A 271 42.02 0.69 -5.65
C LYS A 271 43.37 1.37 -5.95
N GLY A 272 44.35 0.60 -6.45
CA GLY A 272 45.68 1.10 -6.80
C GLY A 272 45.65 2.11 -7.96
N THR A 273 44.94 1.80 -9.04
CA THR A 273 44.78 2.70 -10.19
C THR A 273 44.01 3.97 -9.82
N ARG A 274 43.00 3.86 -8.94
CA ARG A 274 42.23 5.00 -8.44
C ARG A 274 43.12 5.97 -7.66
N SER A 275 43.96 5.45 -6.77
CA SER A 275 44.91 6.25 -5.98
C SER A 275 45.98 6.93 -6.84
N LEU A 276 46.49 6.24 -7.87
CA LEU A 276 47.45 6.80 -8.82
C LEU A 276 46.87 7.94 -9.66
N LEU A 277 45.64 7.78 -10.16
CA LEU A 277 44.96 8.79 -10.95
C LEU A 277 44.57 10.02 -10.13
N GLN A 278 44.12 9.82 -8.88
CA GLN A 278 43.84 10.91 -7.94
C GLN A 278 45.12 11.65 -7.55
N GLY A 279 46.23 10.93 -7.30
CA GLY A 279 47.53 11.53 -6.99
C GLY A 279 48.14 12.32 -8.15
N ARG A 280 47.87 11.95 -9.41
CA ARG A 280 48.33 12.69 -10.60
C ARG A 280 47.45 13.88 -10.98
N ARG A 281 46.13 13.80 -10.74
CA ARG A 281 45.17 14.87 -11.13
C ARG A 281 44.86 15.87 -10.00
N GLY A 282 45.19 15.54 -8.74
CA GLY A 282 44.88 16.39 -7.59
C GLY A 282 43.40 16.44 -7.20
N GLU A 283 42.51 15.82 -7.97
CA GLU A 283 41.05 15.80 -7.73
C GLU A 283 40.51 14.38 -7.52
N PRO A 284 39.50 14.20 -6.65
CA PRO A 284 38.83 12.92 -6.48
C PRO A 284 38.08 12.50 -7.75
N LEU A 285 38.43 11.34 -8.31
CA LEU A 285 37.73 10.74 -9.44
C LEU A 285 36.22 10.56 -9.16
N LYS A 286 35.38 11.30 -9.89
CA LYS A 286 33.92 11.14 -9.88
C LYS A 286 33.50 9.95 -10.75
N THR A 287 33.54 8.75 -10.17
CA THR A 287 33.16 7.51 -10.86
C THR A 287 31.70 7.11 -10.61
N VAL A 288 31.03 7.69 -9.62
CA VAL A 288 29.63 7.37 -9.29
C VAL A 288 28.68 8.17 -10.20
N GLU A 289 27.57 7.56 -10.61
CA GLU A 289 26.48 8.25 -11.31
C GLU A 289 26.01 9.50 -10.57
N THR A 290 25.73 10.57 -11.31
CA THR A 290 24.93 11.68 -10.75
C THR A 290 23.45 11.30 -10.68
N ALA A 291 22.65 12.03 -9.90
CA ALA A 291 21.21 11.83 -9.88
C ALA A 291 20.58 11.91 -11.28
N GLY A 292 21.01 12.85 -12.13
CA GLY A 292 20.50 12.95 -13.51
C GLY A 292 20.87 11.75 -14.38
N GLN A 293 22.07 11.20 -14.23
CA GLN A 293 22.48 9.98 -14.93
C GLN A 293 21.71 8.75 -14.46
N MET A 294 21.47 8.64 -13.15
CA MET A 294 20.61 7.60 -12.60
C MET A 294 19.20 7.69 -13.18
N LEU A 295 18.60 8.89 -13.25
CA LEU A 295 17.27 9.07 -13.86
C LEU A 295 17.26 8.69 -15.34
N GLN A 296 18.27 9.09 -16.11
CA GLN A 296 18.39 8.69 -17.52
C GLN A 296 18.44 7.17 -17.69
N ARG A 297 19.11 6.45 -16.77
CA ARG A 297 19.17 4.98 -16.76
C ARG A 297 17.85 4.34 -16.34
N VAL A 298 17.19 4.89 -15.32
CA VAL A 298 16.02 4.27 -14.68
C VAL A 298 14.73 4.58 -15.42
N MET A 299 14.60 5.80 -15.96
CA MET A 299 13.37 6.30 -16.58
C MET A 299 13.65 7.15 -17.82
N PRO A 300 14.33 6.60 -18.84
CA PRO A 300 14.68 7.35 -20.06
C PRO A 300 13.45 7.97 -20.73
N ASP A 301 12.31 7.28 -20.74
CA ASP A 301 11.08 7.74 -21.41
C ASP A 301 10.40 8.93 -20.74
N LEU A 302 10.75 9.22 -19.48
CA LEU A 302 10.26 10.39 -18.75
C LEU A 302 11.22 11.58 -18.83
N MET A 303 12.41 11.39 -19.41
CA MET A 303 13.39 12.46 -19.53
C MET A 303 12.87 13.58 -20.43
N GLY A 304 12.98 14.82 -19.96
CA GLY A 304 12.44 16.00 -20.64
C GLY A 304 10.96 16.27 -20.36
N MET A 305 10.24 15.34 -19.72
CA MET A 305 8.89 15.61 -19.21
C MET A 305 8.98 16.37 -17.89
N LYS A 306 7.95 17.17 -17.63
CA LYS A 306 7.70 17.80 -16.32
C LYS A 306 6.35 17.36 -15.79
N ASN A 307 6.10 17.64 -14.51
CA ASN A 307 4.82 17.36 -13.87
C ASN A 307 4.50 15.86 -13.83
N ILE A 308 5.46 15.04 -13.43
CA ILE A 308 5.29 13.57 -13.41
C ILE A 308 4.44 13.17 -12.20
N LEU A 309 3.54 12.21 -12.37
CA LEU A 309 2.81 11.60 -11.27
C LEU A 309 3.53 10.31 -10.86
N ALA A 310 3.98 10.24 -9.60
CA ALA A 310 4.54 9.02 -9.05
C ALA A 310 3.45 8.18 -8.39
N LEU A 311 3.42 6.88 -8.65
CA LEU A 311 2.54 5.90 -8.02
C LEU A 311 3.41 4.87 -7.29
N ASN A 312 3.32 4.82 -5.96
CA ASN A 312 4.01 3.80 -5.17
C ASN A 312 3.06 2.63 -4.88
N ASP A 313 3.52 1.41 -5.16
CA ASP A 313 2.91 0.19 -4.65
C ASP A 313 3.58 -0.24 -3.35
N GLU A 314 2.81 -0.71 -2.36
CA GLU A 314 3.30 -1.04 -1.02
C GLU A 314 4.09 0.11 -0.37
N ALA A 315 3.49 1.30 -0.40
CA ALA A 315 4.12 2.55 0.01
C ALA A 315 4.58 2.59 1.49
N HIS A 316 4.21 1.61 2.31
CA HIS A 316 4.69 1.47 3.69
C HIS A 316 6.19 1.26 3.79
N HIS A 317 6.83 0.85 2.69
CA HIS A 317 8.30 0.82 2.57
C HIS A 317 8.92 2.15 2.15
N CYS A 318 8.13 3.20 1.91
CA CYS A 318 8.60 4.50 1.43
C CYS A 318 8.23 5.61 2.42
N TYR A 319 9.07 5.83 3.42
CA TYR A 319 8.90 6.88 4.43
C TYR A 319 10.23 7.55 4.77
N ARG A 320 10.15 8.74 5.37
CA ARG A 320 11.30 9.44 5.95
C ARG A 320 11.39 9.08 7.43
N LYS A 321 12.58 8.74 7.91
CA LYS A 321 12.82 8.62 9.35
C LYS A 321 12.71 10.00 10.00
N LYS A 322 12.00 10.11 11.13
CA LYS A 322 11.91 11.34 11.92
C LYS A 322 13.29 11.67 12.50
N ALA A 323 13.77 12.90 12.31
CA ALA A 323 15.13 13.30 12.68
C ALA A 323 15.32 13.44 14.21
N ASP A 324 14.29 13.96 14.89
CA ASP A 324 14.33 14.31 16.33
C ASP A 324 13.48 13.35 17.18
N ALA A 325 13.34 12.10 16.76
CA ALA A 325 12.69 11.10 17.60
C ALA A 325 13.63 10.75 18.76
N GLU A 326 13.10 10.79 19.99
CA GLU A 326 13.71 10.05 21.11
C GLU A 326 13.91 8.62 20.63
N GLU A 327 15.09 8.03 20.90
CA GLU A 327 15.38 6.67 20.46
C GLU A 327 14.25 5.76 20.96
N ASP A 328 13.46 5.21 20.03
CA ASP A 328 12.51 4.14 20.32
C ASP A 328 13.23 3.11 21.21
N GLU A 329 12.53 2.57 22.22
CA GLU A 329 12.99 1.54 23.17
C GLU A 329 14.19 0.74 22.67
N GLU A 330 15.28 0.65 23.45
CA GLU A 330 16.55 0.00 23.09
C GLU A 330 16.33 -1.25 22.21
N LEU A 331 16.37 -1.08 20.88
CA LEU A 331 16.16 -2.17 19.95
C LEU A 331 17.34 -3.13 20.10
N THR A 332 17.07 -4.37 20.52
CA THR A 332 18.13 -5.37 20.71
C THR A 332 18.18 -6.38 19.55
N GLY A 333 19.40 -6.85 19.25
CA GLY A 333 19.60 -8.03 18.38
C GLY A 333 19.07 -7.91 16.95
N GLU A 334 18.11 -8.77 16.60
CA GLU A 334 17.56 -8.92 15.24
C GLU A 334 16.62 -7.77 14.86
N ASP A 335 15.82 -7.28 15.80
CA ASP A 335 14.85 -6.19 15.60
C ASP A 335 15.54 -4.90 15.16
N LYS A 336 16.69 -4.59 15.78
CA LYS A 336 17.52 -3.45 15.37
C LYS A 336 17.99 -3.58 13.93
N ARG A 337 18.49 -4.75 13.54
CA ARG A 337 18.97 -5.01 12.16
C ARG A 337 17.84 -4.98 11.15
N GLU A 338 16.63 -5.36 11.53
CA GLU A 338 15.45 -5.24 10.67
C GLU A 338 15.03 -3.79 10.49
N ALA A 339 14.91 -3.03 11.58
CA ALA A 339 14.60 -1.60 11.54
C ALA A 339 15.63 -0.81 10.72
N GLU A 340 16.93 -1.09 10.88
CA GLU A 340 18.00 -0.51 10.07
C GLU A 340 17.83 -0.82 8.58
N ARG A 341 17.58 -2.08 8.21
CA ARG A 341 17.34 -2.47 6.81
C ARG A 341 16.10 -1.80 6.21
N ASN A 342 15.00 -1.74 6.97
CA ASN A 342 13.76 -1.09 6.55
C ASN A 342 13.99 0.41 6.33
N ASN A 343 14.70 1.06 7.24
CA ASN A 343 15.05 2.48 7.14
C ASN A 343 16.00 2.78 5.96
N GLU A 344 16.96 1.90 5.69
CA GLU A 344 17.84 2.03 4.51
C GLU A 344 17.05 1.91 3.20
N ALA A 345 16.16 0.91 3.10
CA ALA A 345 15.29 0.73 1.95
C ALA A 345 14.36 1.94 1.75
N ALA A 346 13.71 2.40 2.82
CA ALA A 346 12.83 3.56 2.81
C ALA A 346 13.57 4.84 2.40
N ARG A 347 14.77 5.05 2.96
CA ARG A 347 15.66 6.16 2.59
C ARG A 347 16.04 6.12 1.12
N LEU A 348 16.40 4.96 0.58
CA LEU A 348 16.76 4.82 -0.84
C LEU A 348 15.57 5.18 -1.73
N TRP A 349 14.37 4.68 -1.39
CA TRP A 349 13.16 4.93 -2.16
C TRP A 349 12.79 6.41 -2.18
N ILE A 350 12.66 7.03 -1.00
CA ILE A 350 12.27 8.44 -0.91
C ILE A 350 13.32 9.37 -1.53
N SER A 351 14.61 9.09 -1.33
CA SER A 351 15.70 9.87 -1.97
C SER A 351 15.63 9.80 -3.51
N GLY A 352 15.21 8.65 -4.05
CA GLY A 352 14.95 8.49 -5.47
C GLY A 352 13.81 9.38 -5.96
N LEU A 353 12.69 9.41 -5.26
CA LEU A 353 11.55 10.29 -5.58
C LEU A 353 11.93 11.77 -5.47
N GLU A 354 12.74 12.16 -4.49
CA GLU A 354 13.25 13.53 -4.34
C GLU A 354 14.20 13.90 -5.49
N ALA A 355 15.03 12.95 -5.95
CA ALA A 355 15.84 13.16 -7.15
C ALA A 355 14.96 13.40 -8.38
N VAL A 356 13.86 12.64 -8.54
CA VAL A 356 12.88 12.87 -9.61
C VAL A 356 12.24 14.25 -9.47
N ASN A 357 11.79 14.63 -8.27
CA ASN A 357 11.16 15.94 -8.06
C ASN A 357 12.13 17.09 -8.40
N ARG A 358 13.37 17.03 -7.93
CA ARG A 358 14.38 18.07 -8.17
C ARG A 358 14.80 18.20 -9.64
N LYS A 359 14.73 17.13 -10.43
CA LYS A 359 15.22 17.11 -11.82
C LYS A 359 14.13 17.21 -12.87
N LEU A 360 13.00 16.53 -12.67
CA LEU A 360 11.89 16.45 -13.61
C LEU A 360 10.63 17.16 -13.08
N GLY A 361 10.47 17.28 -11.76
CA GLY A 361 9.29 17.86 -11.12
C GLY A 361 8.16 16.85 -11.00
N LEU A 362 7.75 16.56 -9.76
CA LEU A 362 6.60 15.73 -9.46
C LEU A 362 5.37 16.60 -9.24
N ALA A 363 4.25 16.21 -9.86
CA ALA A 363 2.94 16.80 -9.58
C ALA A 363 2.46 16.41 -8.18
N ARG A 364 2.57 15.11 -7.88
CA ARG A 364 2.20 14.46 -6.64
C ARG A 364 2.80 13.05 -6.60
N VAL A 365 2.91 12.48 -5.41
CA VAL A 365 3.13 11.05 -5.18
C VAL A 365 1.82 10.46 -4.64
N ILE A 366 1.28 9.45 -5.29
CA ILE A 366 0.13 8.69 -4.78
C ILE A 366 0.64 7.37 -4.23
N ASP A 367 0.44 7.18 -2.93
CA ASP A 367 0.86 6.01 -2.18
C ASP A 367 -0.32 5.03 -2.07
N LEU A 368 -0.18 3.85 -2.67
CA LEU A 368 -1.14 2.77 -2.54
C LEU A 368 -0.56 1.69 -1.61
N SER A 369 -1.25 1.40 -0.52
CA SER A 369 -0.82 0.39 0.46
C SER A 369 -2.03 -0.17 1.19
N ALA A 370 -1.94 -1.42 1.65
CA ALA A 370 -2.91 -1.95 2.62
C ALA A 370 -2.65 -1.45 4.03
N THR A 371 -1.39 -1.10 4.27
CA THR A 371 -0.84 -0.80 5.59
C THR A 371 0.02 0.46 5.50
N PRO A 372 -0.48 1.64 5.06
CA PRO A 372 0.31 2.88 5.00
C PRO A 372 0.59 3.40 6.42
N PHE A 373 1.34 2.63 7.18
CA PHE A 373 1.71 2.88 8.55
C PHE A 373 3.22 3.04 8.63
N PHE A 374 3.67 3.77 9.64
CA PHE A 374 5.07 3.82 9.99
C PHE A 374 5.52 2.51 10.64
N LEU A 375 6.68 2.03 10.20
CA LEU A 375 7.31 0.83 10.75
C LEU A 375 8.12 1.17 12.01
N ARG A 376 8.39 0.15 12.82
CA ARG A 376 9.29 0.26 13.98
C ARG A 376 10.65 0.85 13.60
N GLY A 377 11.16 1.77 14.42
CA GLY A 377 12.44 2.45 14.18
C GLY A 377 12.37 3.58 13.15
N SER A 378 11.19 3.92 12.64
CA SER A 378 10.96 5.09 11.78
C SER A 378 11.01 6.43 12.55
N GLY A 379 10.98 6.39 13.89
CA GLY A 379 10.84 7.56 14.75
C GLY A 379 9.40 8.09 14.85
N TYR A 380 8.44 7.36 14.28
CA TYR A 380 7.01 7.53 14.53
C TYR A 380 6.52 6.27 15.26
N GLY A 381 5.46 6.40 16.06
CA GLY A 381 4.86 5.25 16.72
C GLY A 381 4.48 4.17 15.71
N GLU A 382 4.92 2.93 15.94
CA GLU A 382 4.67 1.81 15.04
C GLU A 382 3.16 1.63 14.80
N GLY A 383 2.75 1.38 13.56
CA GLY A 383 1.33 1.23 13.21
C GLY A 383 0.56 2.55 13.08
N THR A 384 1.18 3.70 13.34
CA THR A 384 0.56 5.02 13.07
C THR A 384 0.39 5.21 11.57
N LEU A 385 -0.81 5.60 11.12
CA LEU A 385 -1.07 5.91 9.72
C LEU A 385 -0.17 7.05 9.23
N PHE A 386 0.25 6.98 7.98
CA PHE A 386 0.85 8.13 7.32
C PHE A 386 -0.09 9.32 7.42
N HIS A 387 0.44 10.45 7.88
CA HIS A 387 -0.35 11.65 8.16
C HIS A 387 -0.97 12.26 6.88
N TRP A 388 -0.56 11.80 5.69
CA TRP A 388 -1.11 12.18 4.39
C TRP A 388 -2.11 11.14 3.82
N THR A 389 -2.60 10.22 4.66
CA THR A 389 -3.68 9.29 4.31
C THR A 389 -5.01 10.03 4.26
N MET A 390 -5.66 10.02 3.10
CA MET A 390 -6.94 10.72 2.90
C MET A 390 -8.06 9.76 2.46
N SER A 391 -7.73 8.50 2.17
CA SER A 391 -8.71 7.45 1.88
C SER A 391 -8.32 6.21 2.66
N ASP A 392 -9.31 5.58 3.28
CA ASP A 392 -9.15 4.33 4.01
C ASP A 392 -10.28 3.37 3.61
N PHE A 393 -9.91 2.15 3.29
CA PHE A 393 -10.83 1.04 3.14
C PHE A 393 -10.18 -0.14 3.85
N SER A 394 -10.60 -0.36 5.09
CA SER A 394 -9.91 -1.21 6.04
C SER A 394 -10.00 -2.69 5.66
N LEU A 395 -9.20 -3.52 6.32
CA LEU A 395 -9.33 -4.97 6.19
C LEU A 395 -10.74 -5.43 6.60
N MET A 396 -11.34 -4.81 7.63
CA MET A 396 -12.71 -5.13 8.06
C MET A 396 -13.73 -4.76 7.00
N ASP A 397 -13.65 -3.57 6.40
CA ASP A 397 -14.54 -3.18 5.30
C ASP A 397 -14.44 -4.18 4.14
N ALA A 398 -13.23 -4.62 3.81
CA ALA A 398 -12.99 -5.58 2.74
C ALA A 398 -13.53 -6.99 3.05
N ILE A 399 -13.44 -7.44 4.30
CA ILE A 399 -14.05 -8.70 4.75
C ILE A 399 -15.58 -8.60 4.67
N GLU A 400 -16.14 -7.51 5.20
CA GLU A 400 -17.58 -7.25 5.26
C GLU A 400 -18.20 -7.05 3.87
N CYS A 401 -17.40 -6.63 2.89
CA CYS A 401 -17.81 -6.52 1.48
C CYS A 401 -17.53 -7.79 0.65
N GLY A 402 -16.92 -8.83 1.23
CA GLY A 402 -16.56 -10.06 0.51
C GLY A 402 -15.45 -9.88 -0.53
N ILE A 403 -14.63 -8.83 -0.41
CA ILE A 403 -13.52 -8.53 -1.32
C ILE A 403 -12.30 -9.37 -0.98
N VAL A 404 -12.07 -9.62 0.32
CA VAL A 404 -10.93 -10.40 0.81
C VAL A 404 -11.40 -11.54 1.70
N LYS A 405 -10.57 -12.57 1.80
CA LYS A 405 -10.84 -13.71 2.68
C LYS A 405 -10.59 -13.32 4.13
N LEU A 406 -11.33 -13.95 5.03
CA LEU A 406 -11.07 -13.86 6.46
C LEU A 406 -9.70 -14.51 6.78
N PRO A 407 -8.75 -13.77 7.38
CA PRO A 407 -7.48 -14.36 7.80
C PRO A 407 -7.73 -15.36 8.94
N ARG A 408 -7.23 -16.59 8.79
CA ARG A 408 -7.24 -17.59 9.84
C ARG A 408 -5.88 -17.63 10.52
N VAL A 409 -5.86 -17.34 11.82
CA VAL A 409 -4.66 -17.44 12.66
C VAL A 409 -4.83 -18.60 13.62
N PRO A 410 -3.79 -19.42 13.87
CA PRO A 410 -3.84 -20.44 14.91
C PRO A 410 -4.20 -19.82 16.27
N VAL A 411 -5.32 -20.28 16.86
CA VAL A 411 -5.82 -19.83 18.17
C VAL A 411 -5.65 -20.88 19.26
N ALA A 412 -5.29 -22.11 18.90
CA ALA A 412 -5.00 -23.22 19.79
C ALA A 412 -4.16 -24.28 19.06
N ASP A 413 -3.21 -24.88 19.79
CA ASP A 413 -2.47 -26.06 19.35
C ASP A 413 -2.67 -27.17 20.39
N ASN A 414 -2.66 -28.43 19.95
CA ASN A 414 -2.79 -29.60 20.84
C ASN A 414 -1.50 -29.94 21.61
N ILE A 415 -0.62 -28.96 21.82
CA ILE A 415 0.65 -29.14 22.54
C ILE A 415 0.39 -28.90 24.04
N PRO A 416 0.57 -29.91 24.91
CA PRO A 416 0.41 -29.74 26.35
C PRO A 416 1.45 -28.76 26.91
N GLY A 417 1.02 -27.81 27.76
CA GLY A 417 1.92 -26.98 28.58
C GLY A 417 2.36 -25.62 28.02
N GLY A 418 1.95 -25.23 26.80
CA GLY A 418 2.25 -23.89 26.26
C GLY A 418 1.25 -22.81 26.68
N ASP A 419 1.75 -21.64 27.13
CA ASP A 419 0.94 -20.47 27.49
C ASP A 419 0.30 -19.77 26.26
N MET A 420 0.90 -19.94 25.07
CA MET A 420 0.37 -19.50 23.77
C MET A 420 0.39 -20.63 22.74
N PRO A 421 -0.46 -20.59 21.68
CA PRO A 421 -0.33 -21.49 20.55
C PRO A 421 1.07 -21.31 19.91
N VAL A 422 1.92 -22.34 20.00
CA VAL A 422 3.27 -22.40 19.43
C VAL A 422 3.27 -22.04 17.94
N TYR A 423 2.24 -22.43 17.19
CA TYR A 423 2.10 -22.16 15.76
C TYR A 423 1.73 -20.70 15.44
N ARG A 424 1.25 -19.93 16.42
CA ARG A 424 1.02 -18.50 16.25
C ARG A 424 2.34 -17.74 16.10
N ASN A 425 3.34 -18.11 16.91
CA ASN A 425 4.68 -17.54 16.88
C ASN A 425 5.70 -18.61 16.46
N LEU A 426 5.42 -19.32 15.36
CA LEU A 426 6.23 -20.48 14.95
C LEU A 426 7.71 -20.13 14.80
N TRP A 427 8.02 -18.97 14.19
CA TRP A 427 9.40 -18.53 13.95
C TRP A 427 10.22 -18.42 15.24
N GLU A 428 9.69 -17.76 16.27
CA GLU A 428 10.37 -17.61 17.57
C GLU A 428 10.74 -18.96 18.19
N ASN A 429 9.89 -19.97 17.97
CA ASN A 429 10.06 -21.31 18.52
C ASN A 429 11.01 -22.21 17.71
N ILE A 430 11.28 -21.87 16.45
CA ILE A 430 12.14 -22.68 15.57
C ILE A 430 13.45 -22.00 15.19
N ARG A 431 13.59 -20.68 15.31
CA ARG A 431 14.72 -19.91 14.76
C ARG A 431 16.09 -20.42 15.21
N ASP A 432 16.21 -20.88 16.46
CA ASP A 432 17.48 -21.38 16.99
C ASP A 432 17.89 -22.72 16.39
N LYS A 433 16.93 -23.47 15.87
CA LYS A 433 17.11 -24.75 15.17
C LYS A 433 17.27 -24.56 13.66
N MET A 434 17.04 -23.35 13.14
CA MET A 434 17.17 -23.07 11.70
C MET A 434 18.62 -22.82 11.30
N PRO A 435 19.00 -23.13 10.05
CA PRO A 435 20.35 -22.85 9.53
C PRO A 435 20.68 -21.35 9.61
N LYS A 436 21.73 -21.00 10.36
CA LYS A 436 22.17 -19.60 10.57
C LYS A 436 23.06 -19.05 9.45
N LYS A 437 23.60 -19.92 8.59
CA LYS A 437 24.51 -19.54 7.48
C LYS A 437 23.72 -19.37 6.19
N GLY A 438 23.96 -18.28 5.47
CA GLY A 438 23.36 -18.04 4.16
C GLY A 438 23.77 -19.09 3.12
N ARG A 439 22.97 -19.21 2.05
CA ARG A 439 23.07 -20.24 0.99
C ARG A 439 24.46 -20.44 0.38
N SER A 440 25.32 -19.42 0.39
CA SER A 440 26.70 -19.47 -0.13
C SER A 440 27.74 -19.98 0.87
N LYS A 441 27.39 -20.10 2.16
CA LYS A 441 28.30 -20.49 3.26
C LYS A 441 27.79 -21.70 4.06
N SER A 442 26.61 -22.22 3.76
CA SER A 442 26.08 -23.44 4.34
C SER A 442 26.64 -24.67 3.60
N ALA A 443 26.99 -25.72 4.34
CA ALA A 443 27.15 -27.05 3.76
C ALA A 443 25.82 -27.50 3.10
N LEU A 444 25.83 -28.58 2.31
CA LEU A 444 24.61 -29.21 1.80
C LEU A 444 23.61 -29.40 2.97
N LEU A 445 22.56 -28.60 2.98
CA LEU A 445 21.49 -28.69 3.98
C LEU A 445 20.59 -29.86 3.58
N ASP A 446 20.20 -30.68 4.56
CA ASP A 446 19.23 -31.75 4.35
C ASP A 446 17.82 -31.15 4.37
N PRO A 447 17.04 -31.22 3.26
CA PRO A 447 15.66 -30.73 3.23
C PRO A 447 14.70 -31.51 4.15
N LEU A 448 15.11 -32.67 4.67
CA LEU A 448 14.32 -33.50 5.58
C LEU A 448 14.59 -33.20 7.07
N ASP A 449 15.69 -32.51 7.39
CA ASP A 449 16.06 -32.13 8.75
C ASP A 449 15.39 -30.81 9.18
N LEU A 450 14.05 -30.77 9.09
CA LEU A 450 13.25 -29.64 9.53
C LEU A 450 12.81 -29.80 10.99
N PRO A 451 12.73 -28.72 11.79
CA PRO A 451 12.20 -28.80 13.15
C PRO A 451 10.82 -29.48 13.19
N PRO A 452 10.56 -30.43 14.11
CA PRO A 452 9.28 -31.14 14.18
C PRO A 452 8.07 -30.21 14.31
N GLN A 453 8.24 -29.06 14.98
CA GLN A 453 7.23 -28.01 15.07
C GLN A 453 6.85 -27.44 13.68
N LEU A 454 7.84 -27.24 12.82
CA LEU A 454 7.63 -26.74 11.46
C LEU A 454 6.95 -27.81 10.59
N GLN A 455 7.38 -29.07 10.68
CA GLN A 455 6.75 -30.18 9.95
C GLN A 455 5.27 -30.31 10.33
N THR A 456 4.97 -30.33 11.63
CA THR A 456 3.59 -30.43 12.12
C THR A 456 2.73 -29.24 11.69
N ALA A 457 3.29 -28.03 11.68
CA ALA A 457 2.59 -26.84 11.19
C ALA A 457 2.30 -26.91 9.68
N LEU A 458 3.25 -27.41 8.88
CA LEU A 458 3.08 -27.63 7.44
C LEU A 458 2.01 -28.69 7.16
N ASP A 459 2.07 -29.83 7.86
CA ASP A 459 1.07 -30.91 7.71
C ASP A 459 -0.33 -30.44 8.08
N ALA A 460 -0.47 -29.66 9.15
CA ALA A 460 -1.75 -29.07 9.54
C ALA A 460 -2.27 -28.10 8.48
N LEU A 461 -1.41 -27.24 7.92
CA LEU A 461 -1.76 -26.26 6.89
C LEU A 461 -2.18 -26.95 5.59
N TYR A 462 -1.31 -27.82 5.05
CA TYR A 462 -1.57 -28.52 3.79
C TYR A 462 -2.69 -29.53 3.92
N GLY A 463 -2.79 -30.24 5.04
CA GLY A 463 -3.92 -31.14 5.31
C GLY A 463 -5.26 -30.41 5.37
N HIS A 464 -5.29 -29.16 5.86
CA HIS A 464 -6.50 -28.33 5.77
C HIS A 464 -6.80 -27.89 4.32
N TYR A 465 -5.79 -27.54 3.54
CA TYR A 465 -5.96 -27.20 2.12
C TYR A 465 -6.47 -28.37 1.30
N GLU A 466 -5.93 -29.57 1.51
CA GLU A 466 -6.39 -30.80 0.86
C GLU A 466 -7.86 -31.08 1.17
N LYS A 467 -8.24 -31.04 2.46
CA LYS A 467 -9.65 -31.20 2.87
C LYS A 467 -10.56 -30.16 2.21
N THR A 468 -10.13 -28.90 2.19
CA THR A 468 -10.91 -27.81 1.57
C THR A 468 -11.05 -28.02 0.07
N PHE A 469 -9.98 -28.43 -0.61
CA PHE A 469 -9.98 -28.71 -2.04
C PHE A 469 -10.89 -29.89 -2.40
N GLN A 470 -10.90 -30.95 -1.59
CA GLN A 470 -11.83 -32.07 -1.80
C GLN A 470 -13.28 -31.64 -1.64
N LEU A 471 -13.61 -30.87 -0.59
CA LEU A 471 -14.97 -30.33 -0.39
C LEU A 471 -15.43 -29.47 -1.59
N TRP A 472 -14.52 -28.68 -2.19
CA TRP A 472 -14.82 -27.88 -3.38
C TRP A 472 -15.06 -28.74 -4.61
N LYS A 473 -14.23 -29.77 -4.79
CA LYS A 473 -14.37 -30.75 -5.88
C LYS A 473 -15.70 -31.50 -5.77
N GLU A 474 -16.06 -31.96 -4.57
CA GLU A 474 -17.34 -32.60 -4.27
C GLU A 474 -18.52 -31.65 -4.52
N SER A 475 -18.38 -30.38 -4.18
CA SER A 475 -19.40 -29.34 -4.40
C SER A 475 -19.48 -28.84 -5.85
N GLY A 476 -18.63 -29.33 -6.76
CA GLY A 476 -18.62 -28.94 -8.18
C GLY A 476 -18.22 -27.49 -8.44
N ILE A 477 -17.51 -26.84 -7.51
CA ILE A 477 -17.08 -25.44 -7.66
C ILE A 477 -15.93 -25.39 -8.68
N ARG A 478 -16.16 -24.71 -9.82
CA ARG A 478 -15.23 -24.68 -10.96
C ARG A 478 -14.02 -23.75 -10.78
N VAL A 479 -14.14 -22.77 -9.90
CA VAL A 479 -13.05 -21.87 -9.54
C VAL A 479 -12.33 -22.53 -8.37
N PRO A 480 -11.00 -22.68 -8.36
CA PRO A 480 -10.27 -23.18 -7.20
C PRO A 480 -10.24 -22.14 -6.06
N PRO A 481 -10.09 -22.58 -4.80
CA PRO A 481 -10.25 -21.73 -3.60
C PRO A 481 -9.39 -20.49 -3.53
#